data_AF-A0A388SAM9-F1
#
_entry.id   AF-A0A388SAM9-F1
#
_cell.length_a   1.000
_cell.length_b   1.000
_cell.length_c   1.000
_cell.angle_alpha   90.00
_cell.angle_beta   90.00
_cell.angle_gamma   90.00
#
_symmetry.space_group_name_H-M   'P 1'
#
loop_
_entity.id
_entity.type
_entity.pdbx_description
1 polymer ?
#
loop_
_entity_poly.entity_id
_entity_poly.type
_entity_poly.pdbx_seq_one_letter_code
_entity_poly.pdbx_strand_id
1 'polypeptide(L)'
;MAQEFEKRPDGMPLWKDVSGKNVSCTEKVKVLDENYRELRESVSAALDDAVLIGCRADDIRTILKEMISEVESSYPDARPEKEK
;
A
#
# COMPACT_ATOMS: atom_id res chain seq x y z
N MET A 1 -13.39 2.71 11.45
CA MET A 1 -12.15 3.08 12.16
C MET A 1 -11.00 2.76 11.21
N ALA A 2 -10.33 3.77 10.65
CA ALA A 2 -9.15 3.50 9.83
C ALA A 2 -8.05 2.97 10.76
N GLN A 3 -7.50 1.79 10.48
CA GLN A 3 -6.33 1.32 11.22
C GLN A 3 -5.20 2.32 10.97
N GLU A 4 -4.68 2.93 12.04
CA GLU A 4 -3.50 3.78 11.94
C GLU A 4 -2.28 2.88 11.78
N PHE A 5 -1.75 2.81 10.56
CA PHE A 5 -0.48 2.13 10.31
C PHE A 5 0.67 3.04 10.77
N GLU A 6 1.63 2.46 11.47
CA GLU A 6 2.85 3.18 11.87
C GLU A 6 3.61 3.66 10.64
N LYS A 7 4.10 4.91 10.70
CA LYS A 7 4.89 5.53 9.65
C LYS A 7 6.30 5.81 10.14
N ARG A 8 7.26 5.66 9.23
CA ARG A 8 8.65 6.09 9.42
C ARG A 8 8.77 7.62 9.32
N PRO A 9 9.87 8.23 9.80
CA PRO A 9 10.06 9.70 9.75
C PRO A 9 10.05 10.30 8.33
N ASP A 10 10.38 9.50 7.32
CA ASP A 10 10.32 9.86 5.90
C ASP A 10 8.90 9.76 5.30
N GLY A 11 7.88 9.49 6.12
CA GLY A 11 6.48 9.40 5.72
C GLY A 11 6.08 8.07 5.09
N MET A 12 7.01 7.13 4.98
CA MET A 12 6.77 5.78 4.46
C MET A 12 6.10 4.86 5.49
N PRO A 13 5.37 3.84 5.04
CA PRO A 13 4.85 2.81 5.95
C PRO A 13 5.98 2.07 6.68
N LEU A 14 5.74 1.71 7.93
CA LEU A 14 6.56 0.75 8.64
C LEU A 14 6.09 -0.67 8.28
N TRP A 15 6.82 -1.34 7.40
CA TRP A 15 6.48 -2.69 6.93
C TRP A 15 6.65 -3.74 8.03
N LYS A 16 5.56 -4.47 8.33
CA LYS A 16 5.52 -5.53 9.34
C LYS A 16 5.25 -6.89 8.69
N ASP A 17 5.87 -7.93 9.25
CA ASP A 17 5.54 -9.32 8.93
C ASP A 17 4.26 -9.77 9.62
N VAL A 18 3.81 -11.00 9.31
CA VAL A 18 2.59 -11.62 9.88
C VAL A 18 2.64 -11.79 11.41
N SER A 19 3.81 -11.68 12.02
CA SER A 19 3.99 -11.69 13.49
C SER A 19 3.98 -10.28 14.08
N GLY A 20 3.75 -9.25 13.27
CA GLY A 20 3.79 -7.84 13.67
C GLY A 20 5.19 -7.26 13.85
N LYS A 21 6.25 -8.00 13.50
CA LYS A 21 7.63 -7.54 13.61
C LYS A 21 8.05 -6.81 12.33
N ASN A 22 8.88 -5.77 12.47
CA ASN A 22 9.41 -5.05 11.32
C ASN A 22 10.15 -5.99 10.35
N VAL A 23 9.87 -5.83 9.05
CA VAL A 23 10.65 -6.46 7.99
C VAL A 23 12.07 -5.89 8.05
N SER A 24 13.04 -6.74 8.41
CA SER A 24 14.42 -6.30 8.68
C SER A 24 15.35 -6.36 7.47
N CYS A 25 14.93 -7.02 6.38
CA CYS A 25 15.73 -7.11 5.16
C CYS A 25 15.64 -5.80 4.38
N THR A 26 16.77 -5.11 4.26
CA THR A 26 16.87 -3.79 3.62
C THR A 26 16.42 -3.81 2.16
N GLU A 27 16.79 -4.83 1.39
CA GLU A 27 16.40 -4.97 -0.01
C GLU A 27 14.89 -5.18 -0.15
N LYS A 28 14.26 -6.01 0.70
CA LYS A 28 12.81 -6.20 0.68
C LYS A 28 12.06 -4.91 1.04
N VAL A 29 12.57 -4.15 2.02
CA VAL A 29 12.00 -2.84 2.38
C VAL A 29 12.11 -1.85 1.21
N LYS A 30 13.23 -1.80 0.49
CA LYS A 30 13.38 -0.93 -0.68
C LYS A 30 12.35 -1.23 -1.76
N VAL A 31 12.15 -2.51 -2.08
CA VAL A 31 11.13 -2.94 -3.05
C VAL A 31 9.72 -2.51 -2.61
N LEU A 32 9.39 -2.67 -1.33
CA LEU A 32 8.08 -2.23 -0.81
C LEU A 32 7.92 -0.71 -0.85
N ASP A 33 8.98 0.05 -0.54
CA ASP A 33 8.98 1.52 -0.63
C ASP A 33 8.81 2.02 -2.08
N GLU A 34 9.45 1.36 -3.04
CA GLU A 34 9.31 1.63 -4.48
C GLU A 34 7.88 1.35 -4.95
N ASN A 35 7.35 0.16 -4.66
CA ASN A 35 5.97 -0.21 -4.97
C ASN A 35 4.95 0.78 -4.38
N TYR A 36 5.18 1.22 -3.14
CA TYR A 36 4.30 2.19 -2.48
C TYR A 36 4.30 3.55 -3.19
N ARG A 37 5.47 4.03 -3.62
CA ARG A 37 5.58 5.30 -4.38
C ARG A 37 4.88 5.19 -5.72
N GLU A 38 5.15 4.14 -6.48
CA GLU A 38 4.57 3.93 -7.80
C GLU A 38 3.04 3.82 -7.74
N LEU A 39 2.51 3.07 -6.77
CA LEU A 39 1.07 2.95 -6.59
C LEU A 39 0.46 4.29 -6.15
N ARG A 40 1.13 5.04 -5.28
CA ARG A 40 0.66 6.37 -4.85
C ARG A 40 0.59 7.35 -6.03
N GLU A 41 1.59 7.36 -6.89
CA GLU A 41 1.60 8.19 -8.10
C GLU A 41 0.47 7.80 -9.05
N SER A 42 0.29 6.49 -9.28
CA SER A 42 -0.78 5.96 -10.14
C SER A 42 -2.17 6.30 -9.60
N VAL A 43 -2.38 6.15 -8.29
CA VAL A 43 -3.64 6.49 -7.62
C VAL A 43 -3.90 8.00 -7.66
N SER A 44 -2.85 8.84 -7.52
CA SER A 44 -2.98 10.29 -7.63
C SER A 44 -3.42 10.69 -9.03
N ALA A 45 -2.77 10.16 -10.07
CA ALA A 45 -3.14 10.44 -11.45
C ALA A 45 -4.59 10.03 -11.75
N ALA A 46 -4.99 8.82 -11.34
CA ALA A 46 -6.37 8.35 -11.51
C ALA A 46 -7.40 9.24 -10.78
N LEU A 47 -7.06 9.74 -9.59
CA LEU A 47 -7.91 10.66 -8.84
C LEU A 47 -8.00 12.02 -9.55
N ASP A 48 -6.86 12.56 -9.99
CA ASP A 48 -6.78 13.86 -10.67
C ASP A 48 -7.57 13.84 -11.98
N ASP A 49 -7.46 12.78 -12.77
CA ASP A 49 -8.22 12.58 -14.01
C ASP A 49 -9.74 12.54 -13.75
N ALA A 50 -10.18 11.82 -12.70
CA ALA A 50 -11.59 11.75 -12.35
C ALA A 50 -12.13 13.09 -11.85
N VAL A 51 -11.35 13.82 -11.03
CA VAL A 51 -11.73 15.15 -10.56
C VAL A 51 -11.78 16.15 -11.71
N LEU A 52 -10.84 16.07 -12.66
CA LEU A 52 -10.77 16.94 -13.83
C LEU A 52 -12.05 16.88 -14.68
N ILE A 53 -12.70 15.71 -14.77
CA ILE A 53 -13.98 15.54 -15.49
C ILE A 53 -15.23 15.77 -14.63
N GLY A 54 -15.06 16.21 -13.38
CA GLY A 54 -16.15 16.62 -12.50
C GLY A 54 -16.63 15.59 -11.45
N CYS A 55 -15.89 14.50 -11.22
CA CYS A 55 -16.20 13.59 -10.13
C CYS A 55 -15.86 14.18 -8.76
N ARG A 56 -16.56 13.75 -7.70
CA ARG A 56 -16.18 14.11 -6.32
C ARG A 56 -15.00 13.25 -5.87
N ALA A 57 -13.94 13.89 -5.37
CA ALA A 57 -12.74 13.19 -4.91
C ALA A 57 -13.03 12.11 -3.84
N ASP A 58 -13.96 12.36 -2.93
CA ASP A 58 -14.32 11.40 -1.87
C ASP A 58 -15.00 10.14 -2.40
N ASP A 59 -15.80 10.25 -3.47
CA ASP A 59 -16.42 9.09 -4.12
C ASP A 59 -15.34 8.22 -4.77
N ILE A 60 -14.43 8.87 -5.51
CA ILE A 60 -13.33 8.16 -6.19
C ILE A 60 -12.41 7.50 -5.17
N ARG A 61 -12.08 8.18 -4.07
CA ARG A 61 -11.31 7.57 -2.96
C ARG A 61 -12.02 6.35 -2.38
N THR A 62 -13.34 6.36 -2.29
CA THR A 62 -14.14 5.24 -1.78
C THR A 62 -14.11 4.07 -2.76
N ILE A 63 -14.38 4.33 -4.05
CA ILE A 63 -14.33 3.34 -5.12
C ILE A 63 -12.95 2.68 -5.20
N LEU A 64 -11.87 3.46 -5.15
CA LEU A 64 -10.50 2.93 -5.20
C LEU A 64 -10.17 2.08 -3.97
N LYS A 65 -10.66 2.47 -2.77
CA LYS A 65 -10.49 1.67 -1.54
C LYS A 65 -11.25 0.34 -1.61
N GLU A 66 -12.47 0.36 -2.13
CA GLU A 66 -13.28 -0.87 -2.32
C GLU A 66 -12.58 -1.81 -3.31
N MET A 67 -12.16 -1.32 -4.48
CA MET A 67 -11.40 -2.12 -5.45
C MET A 67 -10.13 -2.73 -4.84
N ILE A 68 -9.33 -1.96 -4.08
CA ILE A 68 -8.13 -2.48 -3.41
C ILE A 68 -8.48 -3.57 -2.40
N SER A 69 -9.64 -3.48 -1.74
CA SER A 69 -10.07 -4.47 -0.74
C SER A 69 -10.49 -5.81 -1.37
N GLU A 70 -10.78 -5.82 -2.68
CA GLU A 70 -11.14 -7.02 -3.45
C GLU A 70 -9.94 -7.72 -4.09
N VAL A 71 -8.75 -7.09 -4.09
CA VAL A 71 -7.52 -7.67 -4.64
C VAL A 71 -7.00 -8.76 -3.70
N GLU A 72 -6.86 -9.99 -4.23
CA GLU A 72 -6.33 -11.12 -3.46
C GLU A 72 -4.85 -11.42 -3.79
N SER A 73 -4.10 -11.79 -2.75
CA SER A 73 -2.73 -12.30 -2.91
C SER A 73 -2.76 -13.78 -3.35
N SER A 74 -1.92 -14.15 -4.32
CA SER A 74 -1.69 -15.58 -4.65
C SER A 74 -0.79 -16.30 -3.64
N TYR A 75 -0.21 -15.57 -2.68
CA TYR A 75 0.62 -16.11 -1.61
C TYR A 75 -0.11 -16.04 -0.27
N PRO A 76 0.05 -17.05 0.60
CA PRO A 76 -0.56 -17.02 1.93
C PRO A 76 0.11 -15.97 2.82
N ASP A 77 -0.61 -15.56 3.86
CA ASP A 77 -0.09 -14.73 4.95
C ASP A 77 0.86 -15.55 5.84
N ALA A 78 2.07 -15.79 5.31
CA ALA A 78 3.13 -16.50 6.00
C ALA A 78 4.46 -15.76 5.85
N ARG A 79 5.30 -15.86 6.88
CA ARG A 79 6.70 -15.46 6.73
C ARG A 79 7.36 -16.44 5.77
N PRO A 80 8.03 -15.99 4.69
CA PRO A 80 8.75 -16.91 3.82
C PRO A 80 9.82 -17.63 4.65
N GLU A 81 9.78 -18.96 4.64
CA GLU A 81 10.88 -19.77 5.18
C GLU A 81 12.16 -19.35 4.43
N LYS A 82 13.24 -19.16 5.18
CA LYS A 82 14.50 -18.58 4.69
C LYS A 82 14.85 -19.15 3.30
N GLU A 83 15.01 -18.25 2.32
CA GLU A 83 15.70 -18.58 1.06
C GLU A 83 17.03 -19.24 1.46
N LYS A 84 17.18 -20.53 1.12
CA LYS A 84 18.38 -21.32 1.39
C LYS A 84 19.53 -20.86 0.52
#